data_AF-A0A842ZPG3-F1
#
_entry.id   AF-A0A842ZPG3-F1
#
_cell.length_a   1.000
_cell.length_b   1.000
_cell.length_c   1.000
_cell.angle_alpha   90.00
_cell.angle_beta   90.00
_cell.angle_gamma   90.00
#
_symmetry.space_group_name_H-M   'P 1'
#
loop_
_entity.id
_entity.type
_entity.pdbx_description
1 polymer ?
#
loop_
_entity_poly.entity_id
_entity_poly.type
_entity_poly.pdbx_seq_one_letter_code
_entity_poly.pdbx_strand_id
1 'polypeptide(L)'
;MKKKLAALIIGLTILIMLGGIQATFLYGAEVFTTKPGFTFSITHNDAPTIKVMYPENESIGIQFKPLLQIYGNDTDTAKLNITWQQNTSGSWITMQVNNSFTQGTLCECNYTLANTGATTYYWRAYVDDGTTNVSSGIYHFTTRVS
;
A
#
# COMPACT_ATOMS: atom_id res chain seq x y z
N MET A 1 9.72 -1.13 20.30
CA MET A 1 9.20 -1.63 19.01
C MET A 1 7.75 -2.03 19.20
N LYS A 2 6.79 -1.20 18.78
CA LYS A 2 5.34 -1.47 18.98
C LYS A 2 4.84 -2.29 17.79
N LYS A 3 4.55 -3.58 17.99
CA LYS A 3 3.82 -4.38 17.00
C LYS A 3 2.38 -3.87 16.96
N LYS A 4 1.96 -3.28 15.84
CA LYS A 4 0.54 -3.02 15.55
C LYS A 4 -0.06 -4.36 15.10
N LEU A 5 -1.02 -4.90 15.86
CA LEU A 5 -1.92 -5.95 15.38
C LEU A 5 -3.23 -5.27 15.02
N ALA A 6 -3.71 -5.46 13.79
CA ALA A 6 -5.09 -5.14 13.43
C ALA A 6 -6.02 -6.08 14.22
N ALA A 7 -7.06 -5.55 14.87
CA ALA A 7 -7.97 -6.35 15.68
C ALA A 7 -9.45 -6.13 15.30
N LEU A 8 -10.18 -7.24 15.12
CA LEU A 8 -11.62 -7.29 14.93
C LEU A 8 -12.27 -7.77 16.24
N ILE A 9 -13.01 -6.89 16.94
CA ILE A 9 -13.79 -7.28 18.14
C ILE A 9 -15.05 -8.01 17.68
N ILE A 10 -15.28 -9.20 18.24
CA ILE A 10 -16.40 -10.07 17.86
C ILE A 10 -17.54 -10.03 18.90
N GLY A 11 -17.31 -9.39 20.06
CA GLY A 11 -18.31 -9.19 21.09
C GLY A 11 -17.81 -8.36 22.28
N LEU A 12 -18.72 -7.60 22.91
CA LEU A 12 -18.49 -6.80 24.10
C LEU A 12 -19.47 -7.21 25.19
N THR A 13 -18.97 -7.54 26.37
CA THR A 13 -19.81 -7.74 27.57
C THR A 13 -19.28 -6.88 28.71
N ILE A 14 -20.17 -6.10 29.29
CA ILE A 14 -19.88 -5.21 30.41
C ILE A 14 -20.45 -5.86 31.67
N LEU A 15 -19.59 -6.12 32.66
CA LEU A 15 -20.01 -6.72 33.93
C LEU A 15 -19.81 -5.71 35.06
N ILE A 16 -20.88 -5.42 35.79
CA ILE A 16 -20.82 -4.57 36.98
C ILE A 16 -20.59 -5.49 38.18
N MET A 17 -19.41 -5.40 38.78
CA MET A 17 -19.02 -6.21 39.94
C MET A 17 -18.93 -5.31 41.19
N LEU A 18 -19.06 -5.92 42.38
CA LEU A 18 -18.75 -5.24 43.64
C LEU A 18 -17.26 -4.86 43.62
N GLY A 19 -16.94 -3.57 43.43
CA GLY A 19 -15.57 -3.05 43.33
C GLY A 19 -15.21 -2.33 42.01
N GLY A 20 -16.13 -2.23 41.06
CA GLY A 20 -15.97 -1.40 39.86
C GLY A 20 -16.51 -2.03 38.58
N ILE A 21 -16.41 -1.29 37.47
CA ILE A 21 -16.75 -1.79 36.12
C ILE A 21 -15.53 -2.52 35.56
N GLN A 22 -15.70 -3.78 35.18
CA GLN A 22 -14.75 -4.47 34.30
C GLN A 22 -15.41 -4.71 32.96
N ALA A 23 -14.66 -4.45 31.90
CA ALA A 23 -15.10 -4.76 30.55
C ALA A 23 -14.31 -5.96 30.05
N THR A 24 -15.03 -6.93 29.50
CA THR A 24 -14.45 -8.13 28.90
C THR A 24 -14.69 -8.09 27.41
N PHE A 25 -13.62 -8.23 26.63
CA PHE A 25 -13.66 -8.19 25.17
C PHE A 25 -13.17 -9.52 24.61
N LEU A 26 -13.84 -9.99 23.57
CA LEU A 26 -13.41 -11.15 22.79
C LEU A 26 -12.66 -10.68 21.54
N TYR A 27 -11.43 -11.16 21.39
CA TYR A 27 -10.61 -10.97 20.19
C TYR A 27 -10.14 -12.35 19.70
N GLY A 28 -10.68 -12.79 18.56
CA GLY A 28 -10.50 -14.18 18.13
C GLY A 28 -11.04 -15.15 19.18
N ALA A 29 -10.17 -16.05 19.68
CA ALA A 29 -10.47 -17.01 20.75
C ALA A 29 -10.00 -16.56 22.15
N GLU A 30 -9.46 -15.34 22.28
CA GLU A 30 -8.88 -14.84 23.52
C GLU A 30 -9.81 -13.86 24.25
N VAL A 31 -9.87 -13.97 25.57
CA VAL A 31 -10.69 -13.14 26.47
C VAL A 31 -9.79 -12.14 27.20
N PHE A 32 -10.00 -10.85 26.97
CA PHE A 32 -9.28 -9.79 27.67
C PHE A 32 -10.17 -9.17 28.75
N THR A 33 -9.72 -9.19 30.00
CA THR A 33 -10.41 -8.57 31.15
C THR A 33 -9.61 -7.39 31.67
N THR A 34 -10.28 -6.29 31.96
CA THR A 34 -9.61 -5.02 32.20
C THR A 34 -9.73 -4.62 33.65
N LYS A 35 -8.61 -4.14 34.20
CA LYS A 35 -8.62 -3.52 35.52
C LYS A 35 -9.22 -2.11 35.41
N PRO A 36 -9.94 -1.61 36.43
CA PRO A 36 -10.36 -0.22 36.48
C PRO A 36 -9.19 0.73 36.22
N GLY A 37 -9.35 1.65 35.25
CA GLY A 37 -8.33 2.62 34.86
C GLY A 37 -7.45 2.24 33.67
N PHE A 38 -7.72 1.12 32.98
CA PHE A 38 -7.03 0.77 31.72
C PHE A 38 -7.86 1.14 30.48
N THR A 39 -7.19 1.76 29.50
CA THR A 39 -7.73 1.99 28.16
C THR A 39 -6.97 1.11 27.17
N PHE A 40 -7.68 0.47 26.25
CA PHE A 40 -7.11 -0.26 25.10
C PHE A 40 -7.68 0.40 23.84
N SER A 41 -6.80 0.68 22.89
CA SER A 41 -7.15 1.21 21.58
C SER A 41 -6.88 0.12 20.56
N ILE A 42 -7.91 -0.23 19.80
CA ILE A 42 -7.78 -1.09 18.63
C ILE A 42 -7.75 -0.18 17.42
N THR A 43 -6.71 -0.33 16.59
CA THR A 43 -6.61 0.37 15.32
C THR A 43 -6.91 -0.63 14.21
N HIS A 44 -7.93 -0.34 13.42
CA HIS A 44 -8.20 -1.00 12.14
C HIS A 44 -7.37 -0.35 11.04
N ASN A 45 -6.98 -1.12 10.03
CA ASN A 45 -6.30 -0.64 8.83
C ASN A 45 -6.65 -1.57 7.66
N ASP A 46 -7.41 -1.07 6.71
CA ASP A 46 -7.57 -1.62 5.37
C ASP A 46 -6.30 -1.35 4.58
N ALA A 47 -5.84 -2.33 3.81
CA ALA A 47 -4.66 -2.15 2.98
C ALA A 47 -4.97 -1.21 1.80
N PRO A 48 -3.99 -0.43 1.32
CA PRO A 48 -4.18 0.37 0.12
C PRO A 48 -4.44 -0.53 -1.10
N THR A 49 -5.09 0.04 -2.10
CA THR A 49 -5.32 -0.61 -3.39
C THR A 49 -4.52 0.10 -4.48
N ILE A 50 -4.08 -0.68 -5.48
CA ILE A 50 -3.32 -0.18 -6.63
C ILE A 50 -4.03 -0.61 -7.90
N LYS A 51 -4.20 0.32 -8.83
CA LYS A 51 -4.55 0.06 -10.23
C LYS A 51 -3.50 0.67 -11.14
N VAL A 52 -2.86 -0.14 -11.96
CA VAL A 52 -1.97 0.36 -13.02
C VAL A 52 -2.80 0.91 -14.17
N MET A 53 -2.44 2.11 -14.62
CA MET A 53 -3.15 2.83 -15.69
C MET A 53 -2.34 2.85 -16.98
N TYR A 54 -1.01 3.02 -16.90
CA TYR A 54 -0.16 3.07 -18.07
C TYR A 54 1.34 2.86 -17.73
N PRO A 55 2.14 2.22 -18.61
CA PRO A 55 1.70 1.32 -19.67
C PRO A 55 0.98 0.09 -19.10
N GLU A 56 0.03 -0.46 -19.85
CA GLU A 56 -0.56 -1.76 -19.52
C GLU A 56 0.52 -2.85 -19.58
N ASN A 57 0.33 -3.91 -18.79
CA ASN A 57 1.27 -5.04 -18.80
C ASN A 57 1.31 -5.66 -20.21
N GLU A 58 2.51 -6.06 -20.64
CA GLU A 58 2.76 -6.69 -21.95
C GLU A 58 2.50 -5.78 -23.16
N SER A 59 2.25 -4.48 -22.96
CA SER A 59 2.07 -3.54 -24.06
C SER A 59 3.33 -3.43 -24.93
N ILE A 60 3.14 -3.29 -26.24
CA ILE A 60 4.20 -3.16 -27.24
C ILE A 60 4.08 -1.82 -27.97
N GLY A 61 5.17 -1.33 -28.56
CA GLY A 61 5.16 -0.08 -29.31
C GLY A 61 5.08 1.17 -28.44
N ILE A 62 5.42 1.06 -27.15
CA ILE A 62 5.40 2.18 -26.21
C ILE A 62 6.44 3.23 -26.62
N GLN A 63 6.08 4.51 -26.48
CA GLN A 63 6.98 5.63 -26.76
C GLN A 63 8.18 5.60 -25.83
N PHE A 64 9.31 6.13 -26.30
CA PHE A 64 10.48 6.28 -25.44
C PHE A 64 10.17 7.20 -24.26
N LYS A 65 10.76 6.88 -23.11
CA LYS A 65 10.59 7.61 -21.86
C LYS A 65 9.12 7.81 -21.48
N PRO A 66 8.32 6.73 -21.38
CA PRO A 66 6.91 6.85 -21.05
C PRO A 66 6.74 7.40 -19.63
N LEU A 67 5.62 8.06 -19.41
CA LEU A 67 5.16 8.45 -18.08
C LEU A 67 4.40 7.27 -17.48
N LEU A 68 4.96 6.63 -16.45
CA LEU A 68 4.27 5.53 -15.76
C LEU A 68 3.13 6.11 -14.92
N GLN A 69 1.99 5.45 -14.90
CA GLN A 69 0.77 5.93 -14.25
C GLN A 69 0.10 4.84 -13.44
N ILE A 70 -0.24 5.16 -12.18
CA ILE A 70 -1.06 4.32 -11.31
C ILE A 70 -2.15 5.15 -10.63
N TYR A 71 -3.17 4.47 -10.14
CA TYR A 71 -4.16 4.98 -9.21
C TYR A 71 -3.99 4.25 -7.88
N GLY A 72 -3.73 5.00 -6.81
CA GLY A 72 -3.62 4.49 -5.44
C GLY A 72 -4.78 5.00 -4.60
N ASN A 73 -5.46 4.11 -3.87
CA ASN A 73 -6.62 4.46 -3.05
C ASN A 73 -6.59 3.73 -1.70
N ASP A 74 -7.10 4.37 -0.65
CA ASP A 74 -7.10 3.83 0.70
C ASP A 74 -8.31 4.36 1.50
N THR A 75 -8.97 3.52 2.30
CA THR A 75 -10.18 3.92 3.03
C THR A 75 -9.89 4.59 4.37
N ASP A 76 -8.68 4.43 4.92
CA ASP A 76 -8.30 4.90 6.25
C ASP A 76 -7.41 6.15 6.22
N THR A 77 -6.64 6.37 5.15
CA THR A 77 -5.78 7.55 5.01
C THR A 77 -6.08 8.40 3.78
N ALA A 78 -5.93 9.73 3.93
CA ALA A 78 -5.99 10.67 2.82
C ALA A 78 -4.68 10.73 2.00
N LYS A 79 -3.58 10.23 2.56
CA LYS A 79 -2.22 10.44 2.07
C LYS A 79 -1.44 9.13 2.00
N LEU A 80 -0.79 8.91 0.87
CA LEU A 80 -0.02 7.71 0.54
C LEU A 80 1.42 8.06 0.17
N ASN A 81 2.35 7.14 0.40
CA ASN A 81 3.71 7.23 -0.13
C ASN A 81 3.88 6.21 -1.25
N ILE A 82 4.34 6.66 -2.41
CA ILE A 82 4.48 5.82 -3.60
C ILE A 82 5.95 5.68 -3.97
N THR A 83 6.44 4.46 -4.08
CA THR A 83 7.80 4.16 -4.54
C THR A 83 7.78 3.42 -5.85
N TRP A 84 8.47 3.96 -6.86
CA TRP A 84 8.56 3.39 -8.19
C TRP A 84 9.92 2.72 -8.38
N GLN A 85 9.93 1.50 -8.90
CA GLN A 85 11.16 0.75 -9.17
C GLN A 85 11.19 0.19 -10.58
N GLN A 86 12.40 0.03 -11.11
CA GLN A 86 12.68 -0.57 -12.40
C GLN A 86 13.77 -1.63 -12.32
N ASN A 87 13.84 -2.51 -13.33
CA ASN A 87 14.82 -3.58 -13.40
C ASN A 87 15.48 -3.71 -14.79
N THR A 88 16.08 -2.63 -15.28
CA THR A 88 16.88 -2.61 -16.51
C THR A 88 18.29 -3.18 -16.30
N SER A 89 18.83 -3.10 -15.07
CA SER A 89 20.20 -3.54 -14.75
C SER A 89 20.32 -4.98 -14.24
N GLY A 90 19.21 -5.71 -14.13
CA GLY A 90 19.15 -7.01 -13.45
C GLY A 90 18.97 -6.91 -11.93
N SER A 91 18.83 -5.70 -11.38
CA SER A 91 18.40 -5.45 -10.01
C SER A 91 17.32 -4.37 -9.94
N TRP A 92 16.45 -4.46 -8.93
CA TRP A 92 15.42 -3.45 -8.70
C TRP A 92 16.03 -2.17 -8.14
N ILE A 93 15.85 -1.06 -8.86
CA ILE A 93 16.37 0.26 -8.49
C ILE A 93 15.21 1.24 -8.41
N THR A 94 15.19 2.07 -7.37
CA THR A 94 14.20 3.14 -7.21
C THR A 94 14.38 4.23 -8.26
N MET A 95 13.30 4.54 -8.98
CA MET A 95 13.23 5.64 -9.95
C MET A 95 12.77 6.94 -9.30
N GLN A 96 11.72 6.86 -8.49
CA GLN A 96 11.03 8.02 -7.94
C GLN A 96 10.33 7.63 -6.64
N VAL A 97 10.23 8.57 -5.71
CA VAL A 97 9.40 8.47 -4.50
C VAL A 97 8.48 9.69 -4.46
N ASN A 98 7.16 9.46 -4.35
CA ASN A 98 6.16 10.50 -4.15
C ASN A 98 5.63 10.40 -2.72
N ASN A 99 6.04 11.32 -1.86
CA ASN A 99 5.55 11.37 -0.48
C ASN A 99 4.27 12.19 -0.38
N SER A 100 3.39 11.82 0.54
CA SER A 100 2.13 12.55 0.80
C SER A 100 1.26 12.73 -0.44
N PHE A 101 1.24 11.73 -1.33
CA PHE A 101 0.38 11.66 -2.50
C PHE A 101 -1.08 11.60 -2.06
N THR A 102 -1.97 12.39 -2.68
CA THR A 102 -3.40 12.37 -2.36
C THR A 102 -4.02 11.10 -2.92
N GLN A 103 -4.58 10.26 -2.05
CA GLN A 103 -5.28 9.06 -2.48
C GLN A 103 -6.42 9.38 -3.45
N GLY A 104 -6.80 8.41 -4.29
CA GLY A 104 -7.89 8.57 -5.22
C GLY A 104 -7.57 9.51 -6.40
N THR A 105 -6.29 9.84 -6.63
CA THR A 105 -5.83 10.63 -7.78
C THR A 105 -4.85 9.83 -8.64
N LEU A 106 -4.53 10.34 -9.84
CA LEU A 106 -3.53 9.72 -10.72
C LEU A 106 -2.11 10.09 -10.24
N CYS A 107 -1.25 9.09 -10.04
CA CYS A 107 0.16 9.28 -9.71
C CYS A 107 1.03 8.93 -10.91
N GLU A 108 2.06 9.76 -11.15
CA GLU A 108 2.88 9.68 -12.35
C GLU A 108 4.38 9.61 -12.03
N CYS A 109 5.12 8.81 -12.79
CA CYS A 109 6.59 8.68 -12.69
C CYS A 109 7.27 8.79 -14.05
N ASN A 110 8.26 9.67 -14.15
CA ASN A 110 9.05 9.85 -15.37
C ASN A 110 10.07 8.72 -15.54
N TYR A 111 9.82 7.77 -16.45
CA TYR A 111 10.76 6.65 -16.66
C TYR A 111 11.79 6.95 -17.77
N THR A 112 12.85 7.66 -17.40
CA THR A 112 13.84 8.19 -18.35
C THR A 112 14.78 7.15 -18.98
N LEU A 113 14.90 5.95 -18.41
CA LEU A 113 15.80 4.88 -18.89
C LEU A 113 15.23 4.08 -20.07
N ALA A 114 13.94 4.21 -20.36
CA ALA A 114 13.29 3.52 -21.47
C ALA A 114 13.57 4.21 -22.82
N ASN A 115 14.82 4.14 -23.28
CA ASN A 115 15.35 4.93 -24.40
C ASN A 115 15.89 4.09 -25.58
N THR A 116 15.79 2.76 -25.50
CA THR A 116 16.25 1.84 -26.54
C THR A 116 15.04 1.25 -27.27
N GLY A 117 15.08 1.15 -28.59
CA GLY A 117 14.02 0.59 -29.42
C GLY A 117 13.88 -0.92 -29.29
N ALA A 118 12.65 -1.43 -29.52
CA ALA A 118 12.32 -2.86 -29.45
C ALA A 118 12.84 -3.56 -28.17
N THR A 119 12.84 -2.82 -27.04
CA THR A 119 13.42 -3.28 -25.78
C THR A 119 12.32 -3.38 -24.73
N THR A 120 12.30 -4.50 -24.01
CA THR A 120 11.36 -4.72 -22.90
C THR A 120 11.92 -4.14 -21.61
N TYR A 121 11.10 -3.33 -20.93
CA TYR A 121 11.41 -2.70 -19.65
C TYR A 121 10.46 -3.18 -18.58
N TYR A 122 10.99 -3.44 -17.38
CA TYR A 122 10.24 -3.94 -16.23
C TYR A 122 10.17 -2.88 -15.15
N TRP A 123 8.99 -2.72 -14.56
CA TRP A 123 8.75 -1.76 -13.49
C TRP A 123 7.73 -2.30 -12.49
N ARG A 124 7.70 -1.69 -11.30
CA ARG A 124 6.68 -1.91 -10.27
C ARG A 124 6.51 -0.66 -9.42
N ALA A 125 5.35 -0.51 -8.81
CA ALA A 125 5.08 0.50 -7.81
C ALA A 125 4.75 -0.15 -6.46
N TYR A 126 5.05 0.58 -5.39
CA TYR A 126 4.63 0.31 -4.04
C TYR A 126 3.78 1.46 -3.53
N VAL A 127 2.69 1.16 -2.84
CA VAL A 127 1.81 2.15 -2.20
C VAL A 127 1.76 1.83 -0.72
N ASP A 128 2.11 2.82 0.10
CA ASP A 128 2.28 2.70 1.54
C ASP A 128 1.41 3.75 2.26
N ASP A 129 0.55 3.30 3.18
CA ASP A 129 -0.35 4.12 4.00
C ASP A 129 0.26 4.53 5.37
N GLY A 130 1.50 4.09 5.65
CA GLY A 130 2.19 4.26 6.95
C GLY A 130 2.00 3.09 7.93
N THR A 131 1.18 2.10 7.59
CA THR A 131 0.91 0.87 8.34
C THR A 131 1.13 -0.37 7.47
N THR A 132 0.61 -0.37 6.25
CA THR A 132 0.63 -1.43 5.25
C THR A 132 1.25 -0.91 3.94
N ASN A 133 2.06 -1.76 3.31
CA ASN A 133 2.69 -1.47 2.04
C ASN A 133 2.35 -2.58 1.04
N VAL A 134 1.72 -2.20 -0.08
CA VAL A 134 1.30 -3.13 -1.13
C VAL A 134 2.07 -2.87 -2.42
N SER A 135 2.26 -3.92 -3.23
CA SER A 135 2.92 -3.83 -4.53
C SER A 135 1.92 -3.94 -5.67
N SER A 136 2.16 -3.23 -6.77
CA SER A 136 1.43 -3.44 -8.03
C SER A 136 1.62 -4.84 -8.60
N GLY A 137 2.69 -5.56 -8.20
CA GLY A 137 3.24 -6.65 -9.00
C GLY A 137 4.21 -6.12 -10.06
N ILE A 138 4.82 -7.02 -10.83
CA ILE A 138 5.80 -6.68 -11.86
C ILE A 138 5.07 -6.46 -13.18
N TYR A 139 5.22 -5.26 -13.73
CA TYR A 139 4.70 -4.86 -15.04
C TYR A 139 5.84 -4.75 -16.03
N HIS A 140 5.54 -4.99 -17.30
CA HIS A 140 6.50 -4.73 -18.36
C HIS A 140 5.84 -4.20 -19.63
N PHE A 141 6.65 -3.54 -20.44
CA PHE A 141 6.26 -3.04 -21.75
C PHE A 141 7.45 -3.08 -22.71
N THR A 142 7.19 -3.09 -24.01
CA THR A 142 8.20 -3.05 -25.06
C THR A 142 8.10 -1.75 -25.85
N THR A 143 9.21 -1.05 -25.98
CA THR A 143 9.28 0.21 -26.73
C THR A 143 9.08 0.01 -28.23
N ARG A 144 8.65 1.06 -28.94
CA ARG A 144 8.62 1.09 -30.40
C ARG A 144 9.99 0.81 -31.02
N VAL A 145 9.99 0.41 -32.29
CA VAL A 145 11.21 0.38 -33.10
C VAL A 145 11.76 1.82 -33.28
N SER A 146 13.08 1.94 -33.36
CA SER A 146 13.78 3.23 -33.53
C SER A 146 13.55 3.87 -34.89
#